data_AF-A0A3D0CVQ3-F1
#
_entry.id   AF-A0A3D0CVQ3-F1
#
_cell.length_a   1.000
_cell.length_b   1.000
_cell.length_c   1.000
_cell.angle_alpha   90.00
_cell.angle_beta   90.00
_cell.angle_gamma   90.00
#
_symmetry.space_group_name_H-M   'P 1'
#
loop_
_entity.id
_entity.type
_entity.pdbx_description
1 polymer ?
#
loop_
_entity_poly.entity_id
_entity_poly.type
_entity_poly.pdbx_seq_one_letter_code
_entity_poly.pdbx_strand_id
1 'polypeptide(L)'
;MDLFEHARQQEIEATQPLAARMRPRTLDEFVGQAHIVGPGRLLRRAIQADQLSSVIFYGPPGTGKTTLARVIANSTKAHFIAINAVLAGVKDIREAISAAQERRSLYGQRTILFVDEVHRFNKAQQDALLPWVENGTVILIGATTENPYFEVNKALVSRSRIFQLKSLTEEELRAVAHRALAEPERGYGQLDIRLDGDALDHLVNVANGDARAVLNALELAVETTPPGPDGAIHVTREVAEESIQRRAVLYDKEGDVHFDTISAFIKSLRGSDPDAALYWMARMVYAGEDPRFIFRRMLIFAGEDVGLADPNALRVVVAAAQAFEYVGMPEGRFHLAEAALYLATAPKSNSTMAFFDALATVEQEREADIPAHLRDASRDKEGFGHGEGYLYPHAYRDHWVAQQYLPDMLQGKAFYLPSDQGYERSIRDRVARQREAQLAAMLEGRAVAPLEVLTTSPTDRTRDRWLQRTISGAGVRLGALRDRLFDAAGVQRHHVVLDLNATSGLLTWEAVRRAPEGHVWALAQDEQSAAALRQQATRLPELERPVVLVGELPDLPALVRAAQTVDSPAAEVLRFDVIVGRNALGRLPDKAAALRLLAGLLAPEGCLVLA
;
A
#
# COMPACT_ATOMS: atom_id res chain seq x y z
N MET A 1 -55.67 23.73 9.97
CA MET A 1 -55.27 23.82 8.55
C MET A 1 -56.31 24.65 7.84
N ASP A 2 -55.86 25.72 7.20
CA ASP A 2 -56.68 26.60 6.36
C ASP A 2 -57.06 25.88 5.04
N LEU A 3 -58.18 26.25 4.43
CA LEU A 3 -58.69 25.65 3.19
C LEU A 3 -57.68 25.81 2.03
N PHE A 4 -56.91 26.91 2.05
CA PHE A 4 -55.82 27.18 1.13
C PHE A 4 -54.56 26.33 1.39
N GLU A 5 -54.27 26.00 2.65
CA GLU A 5 -53.18 25.06 2.97
C GLU A 5 -53.52 23.65 2.50
N HIS A 6 -54.79 23.23 2.60
CA HIS A 6 -55.24 21.93 2.13
C HIS A 6 -55.18 21.81 0.60
N ALA A 7 -55.64 22.82 -0.13
CA ALA A 7 -55.55 22.86 -1.59
C ALA A 7 -54.08 22.88 -2.08
N ARG A 8 -53.21 23.66 -1.43
CA ARG A 8 -51.78 23.71 -1.74
C ARG A 8 -51.09 22.38 -1.43
N GLN A 9 -51.47 21.70 -0.36
CA GLN A 9 -50.95 20.38 0.00
C GLN A 9 -51.37 19.32 -1.05
N GLN A 10 -52.63 19.35 -1.51
CA GLN A 10 -53.10 18.48 -2.58
C GLN A 10 -52.38 18.74 -3.92
N GLU A 11 -52.10 20.00 -4.24
CA GLU A 11 -51.36 20.37 -5.45
C GLU A 11 -49.87 19.92 -5.38
N ILE A 12 -49.25 20.03 -4.21
CA ILE A 12 -47.89 19.52 -3.94
C ILE A 12 -47.85 17.98 -4.00
N GLU A 13 -48.91 17.29 -3.56
CA GLU A 13 -49.02 15.83 -3.64
C GLU A 13 -49.25 15.36 -5.09
N ALA A 14 -50.00 16.10 -5.89
CA ALA A 14 -50.25 15.80 -7.30
C ALA A 14 -49.03 16.01 -8.21
N THR A 15 -48.13 16.93 -7.86
CA THR A 15 -46.94 17.30 -8.66
C THR A 15 -45.65 16.62 -8.21
N GLN A 16 -45.73 15.68 -7.25
CA GLN A 16 -44.56 14.96 -6.77
C GLN A 16 -44.02 13.96 -7.80
N PRO A 17 -42.68 13.83 -7.94
CA PRO A 17 -42.08 12.79 -8.76
C PRO A 17 -42.56 11.39 -8.37
N LEU A 18 -42.64 10.48 -9.32
CA LEU A 18 -43.10 9.10 -9.15
C LEU A 18 -42.29 8.40 -8.06
N ALA A 19 -40.98 8.63 -8.01
CA ALA A 19 -40.12 8.07 -6.97
C ALA A 19 -40.47 8.53 -5.55
N ALA A 20 -41.10 9.70 -5.39
CA ALA A 20 -41.64 10.17 -4.11
C ALA A 20 -43.03 9.58 -3.83
N ARG A 21 -43.93 9.55 -4.82
CA ARG A 21 -45.29 8.99 -4.74
C ARG A 21 -45.27 7.50 -4.41
N MET A 22 -44.40 6.73 -5.07
CA MET A 22 -44.28 5.27 -4.92
C MET A 22 -43.50 4.81 -3.69
N ARG A 23 -43.16 5.71 -2.75
CA ARG A 23 -42.46 5.31 -1.52
C ARG A 23 -43.30 4.31 -0.72
N PRO A 24 -42.73 3.14 -0.36
CA PRO A 24 -43.34 2.17 0.55
C PRO A 24 -43.87 2.81 1.83
N ARG A 25 -45.09 2.47 2.23
CA ARG A 25 -45.68 2.90 3.51
C ARG A 25 -45.44 1.89 4.62
N THR A 26 -45.36 0.61 4.27
CA THR A 26 -45.20 -0.53 5.17
C THR A 26 -43.95 -1.34 4.85
N LEU A 27 -43.52 -2.21 5.77
CA LEU A 27 -42.41 -3.14 5.52
C LEU A 27 -42.75 -4.19 4.45
N ASP A 28 -44.03 -4.48 4.22
CA ASP A 28 -44.48 -5.43 3.20
C ASP A 28 -44.43 -4.83 1.78
N GLU A 29 -44.58 -3.50 1.68
CA GLU A 29 -44.32 -2.76 0.44
C GLU A 29 -42.81 -2.57 0.17
N PHE A 30 -41.92 -2.82 1.12
CA PHE A 30 -40.50 -2.55 0.91
C PHE A 30 -39.86 -3.64 0.04
N VAL A 31 -39.40 -3.27 -1.16
CA VAL A 31 -38.77 -4.21 -2.09
C VAL A 31 -37.28 -4.34 -1.80
N GLY A 32 -36.83 -5.60 -1.73
CA GLY A 32 -35.45 -5.99 -1.48
C GLY A 32 -35.01 -5.94 -0.03
N GLN A 33 -33.70 -6.10 0.19
CA GLN A 33 -33.09 -6.12 1.52
C GLN A 33 -33.60 -7.23 2.46
N ALA A 34 -34.03 -8.38 1.90
CA ALA A 34 -34.57 -9.50 2.68
C ALA A 34 -33.61 -10.02 3.77
N HIS A 35 -32.30 -9.81 3.62
CA HIS A 35 -31.30 -10.15 4.63
C HIS A 35 -31.40 -9.31 5.92
N ILE A 36 -31.94 -8.08 5.86
CA ILE A 36 -32.13 -7.20 7.03
C ILE A 36 -33.61 -7.06 7.43
N VAL A 37 -34.54 -6.96 6.48
CA VAL A 37 -35.97 -6.70 6.75
C VAL A 37 -36.90 -7.84 6.33
N GLY A 38 -36.35 -9.00 5.95
CA GLY A 38 -37.16 -10.20 5.67
C GLY A 38 -37.89 -10.74 6.92
N PRO A 39 -38.89 -11.61 6.73
CA PRO A 39 -39.59 -12.28 7.83
C PRO A 39 -38.61 -12.93 8.83
N GLY A 40 -38.80 -12.70 10.13
CA GLY A 40 -37.95 -13.24 11.19
C GLY A 40 -36.61 -12.52 11.42
N ARG A 41 -36.22 -11.56 10.58
CA ARG A 41 -34.96 -10.80 10.77
C ARG A 41 -35.02 -9.86 11.98
N LEU A 42 -33.84 -9.57 12.55
CA LEU A 42 -33.72 -8.76 13.77
C LEU A 42 -34.32 -7.36 13.62
N LEU A 43 -34.02 -6.66 12.53
CA LEU A 43 -34.49 -5.29 12.31
C LEU A 43 -36.03 -5.27 12.18
N ARG A 44 -36.60 -6.17 11.36
CA ARG A 44 -38.06 -6.29 11.23
C ARG A 44 -38.76 -6.58 12.56
N ARG A 45 -38.24 -7.52 13.35
CA ARG A 45 -38.79 -7.83 14.69
C ARG A 45 -38.69 -6.63 15.63
N ALA A 46 -37.57 -5.90 15.63
CA ALA A 46 -37.38 -4.73 16.47
C ALA A 46 -38.33 -3.58 16.11
N ILE A 47 -38.58 -3.37 14.81
CA ILE A 47 -39.56 -2.38 14.32
C ILE A 47 -40.97 -2.78 14.74
N GLN A 48 -41.37 -4.04 14.51
CA GLN A 48 -42.70 -4.54 14.87
C GLN A 48 -42.96 -4.54 16.39
N ALA A 49 -41.92 -4.75 17.20
CA ALA A 49 -42.01 -4.68 18.66
C ALA A 49 -41.88 -3.26 19.23
N ASP A 50 -41.67 -2.23 18.40
CA ASP A 50 -41.42 -0.83 18.82
C ASP A 50 -40.23 -0.70 19.80
N GLN A 51 -39.20 -1.53 19.61
CA GLN A 51 -37.98 -1.64 20.43
C GLN A 51 -36.71 -1.28 19.62
N LEU A 52 -36.81 -0.30 18.74
CA LEU A 52 -35.68 0.14 17.92
C LEU A 52 -34.64 0.91 18.75
N SER A 53 -33.38 0.50 18.66
CA SER A 53 -32.21 1.28 19.14
C SER A 53 -31.67 2.18 18.02
N SER A 54 -30.73 3.08 18.32
CA SER A 54 -30.07 3.86 17.27
C SER A 54 -29.46 2.95 16.18
N VAL A 55 -29.66 3.34 14.92
CA VAL A 55 -29.22 2.60 13.73
C VAL A 55 -28.55 3.51 12.71
N ILE A 56 -27.61 2.96 11.96
CA ILE A 56 -27.01 3.61 10.80
C ILE A 56 -27.20 2.70 9.59
N PHE A 57 -27.91 3.22 8.59
CA PHE A 57 -28.07 2.61 7.28
C PHE A 57 -26.99 3.11 6.34
N TYR A 58 -26.22 2.19 5.77
CA TYR A 58 -25.24 2.54 4.75
C TYR A 58 -25.42 1.68 3.51
N GLY A 59 -25.08 2.22 2.35
CA GLY A 59 -25.15 1.51 1.07
C GLY A 59 -25.39 2.44 -0.10
N PRO A 60 -25.39 1.93 -1.34
CA PRO A 60 -25.53 2.74 -2.55
C PRO A 60 -26.78 3.64 -2.56
N PRO A 61 -26.81 4.71 -3.36
CA PRO A 61 -28.03 5.50 -3.56
C PRO A 61 -29.13 4.62 -4.17
N GLY A 62 -30.40 5.00 -3.95
CA GLY A 62 -31.53 4.27 -4.52
C GLY A 62 -31.92 2.96 -3.82
N THR A 63 -31.15 2.50 -2.84
CA THR A 63 -31.41 1.23 -2.11
C THR A 63 -32.53 1.32 -1.06
N GLY A 64 -33.07 2.52 -0.82
CA GLY A 64 -34.22 2.72 0.07
C GLY A 64 -33.90 3.14 1.51
N LYS A 65 -32.70 3.68 1.81
CA LYS A 65 -32.32 4.16 3.16
C LYS A 65 -33.33 5.15 3.76
N THR A 66 -33.58 6.26 3.07
CA THR A 66 -34.54 7.31 3.49
C THR A 66 -35.97 6.75 3.58
N THR A 67 -36.33 5.85 2.67
CA THR A 67 -37.64 5.19 2.67
C THR A 67 -37.79 4.28 3.88
N LEU A 68 -36.79 3.48 4.21
CA LEU A 68 -36.80 2.57 5.35
C LEU A 68 -36.93 3.36 6.66
N ALA A 69 -36.23 4.48 6.80
CA ALA A 69 -36.38 5.37 7.95
C ALA A 69 -37.82 5.88 8.13
N ARG A 70 -38.50 6.22 7.03
CA ARG A 70 -39.91 6.64 7.05
C ARG A 70 -40.87 5.49 7.37
N VAL A 71 -40.64 4.31 6.81
CA VAL A 71 -41.44 3.11 7.13
C VAL A 71 -41.32 2.77 8.62
N ILE A 72 -40.11 2.89 9.18
CA ILE A 72 -39.86 2.74 10.61
C ILE A 72 -40.70 3.77 11.39
N ALA A 73 -40.61 5.05 11.02
CA ALA A 73 -41.36 6.10 11.68
C ALA A 73 -42.87 5.80 11.71
N ASN A 74 -43.45 5.41 10.57
CA ASN A 74 -44.87 5.07 10.45
C ASN A 74 -45.28 3.82 11.22
N SER A 75 -44.35 2.90 11.46
CA SER A 75 -44.59 1.65 12.19
C SER A 75 -44.41 1.79 13.71
N THR A 76 -43.79 2.88 14.17
CA THR A 76 -43.49 3.15 15.58
C THR A 76 -44.39 4.24 16.15
N LYS A 77 -44.54 4.28 17.48
CA LYS A 77 -45.31 5.36 18.15
C LYS A 77 -44.48 6.63 18.40
N ALA A 78 -43.26 6.68 17.88
CA ALA A 78 -42.32 7.77 18.10
C ALA A 78 -42.62 8.96 17.17
N HIS A 79 -42.34 10.17 17.65
CA HIS A 79 -42.36 11.35 16.81
C HIS A 79 -41.14 11.34 15.88
N PHE A 80 -41.30 11.73 14.62
CA PHE A 80 -40.23 11.69 13.62
C PHE A 80 -39.77 13.10 13.25
N ILE A 81 -38.46 13.35 13.40
CA ILE A 81 -37.80 14.58 12.95
C ILE A 81 -36.75 14.19 11.91
N ALA A 82 -36.78 14.83 10.74
CA ALA A 82 -35.80 14.61 9.67
C ALA A 82 -34.93 15.84 9.47
N ILE A 83 -33.61 15.62 9.43
CA ILE A 83 -32.59 16.62 9.15
C ILE A 83 -31.77 16.15 7.96
N ASN A 84 -31.48 17.05 7.01
CA ASN A 84 -30.51 16.81 5.95
C ASN A 84 -29.16 17.41 6.36
N ALA A 85 -28.13 16.57 6.50
CA ALA A 85 -26.82 17.01 6.99
C ALA A 85 -26.11 18.02 6.09
N VAL A 86 -26.45 18.09 4.79
CA VAL A 86 -25.87 19.03 3.84
C VAL A 86 -26.29 20.47 4.14
N LEU A 87 -27.54 20.66 4.57
CA LEU A 87 -28.12 21.99 4.80
C LEU A 87 -28.14 22.38 6.27
N ALA A 88 -28.01 21.41 7.18
CA ALA A 88 -28.19 21.61 8.60
C ALA A 88 -26.90 22.01 9.32
N GLY A 89 -26.98 23.09 10.09
CA GLY A 89 -25.96 23.52 11.03
C GLY A 89 -26.15 22.93 12.43
N VAL A 90 -25.27 23.34 13.37
CA VAL A 90 -25.38 22.97 14.80
C VAL A 90 -26.67 23.53 15.42
N LYS A 91 -27.21 24.63 14.89
CA LYS A 91 -28.46 25.25 15.37
C LYS A 91 -29.66 24.33 15.12
N ASP A 92 -29.81 23.80 13.92
CA ASP A 92 -30.93 22.92 13.55
C ASP A 92 -30.94 21.63 14.39
N ILE A 93 -29.75 21.10 14.68
CA ILE A 93 -29.58 19.95 15.59
C ILE A 93 -30.12 20.31 16.99
N ARG A 94 -29.73 21.45 17.55
CA ARG A 94 -30.19 21.87 18.88
C ARG A 94 -31.70 22.10 18.94
N GLU A 95 -32.28 22.67 17.89
CA GLU A 95 -33.74 22.87 17.81
C GLU A 95 -34.48 21.52 17.77
N ALA A 96 -34.00 20.57 16.97
CA ALA A 96 -34.57 19.22 16.93
C ALA A 96 -34.48 18.50 18.29
N ILE A 97 -33.35 18.63 18.98
CA ILE A 97 -33.17 18.07 20.33
C ILE A 97 -34.11 18.75 21.34
N SER A 98 -34.22 20.08 21.32
CA SER A 98 -35.13 20.80 22.22
C SER A 98 -36.58 20.34 22.04
N ALA A 99 -37.03 20.20 20.79
CA ALA A 99 -38.37 19.69 20.48
C ALA A 99 -38.55 18.23 20.94
N ALA A 100 -37.51 17.41 20.84
CA ALA A 100 -37.53 16.03 21.35
C ALA A 100 -37.64 15.97 22.88
N GLN A 101 -36.91 16.83 23.59
CA GLN A 101 -36.96 16.92 25.06
C GLN A 101 -38.33 17.40 25.55
N GLU A 102 -38.87 18.45 24.93
CA GLU A 102 -40.20 18.98 25.27
C GLU A 102 -41.27 17.91 25.10
N ARG A 103 -41.28 17.19 23.97
CA ARG A 103 -42.25 16.10 23.75
C ARG A 103 -42.10 14.96 24.74
N ARG A 104 -40.87 14.59 25.07
CA ARG A 104 -40.60 13.56 26.07
C ARG A 104 -41.11 13.97 27.46
N SER A 105 -40.94 15.24 27.82
CA SER A 105 -41.38 15.80 29.10
C SER A 105 -42.91 15.94 29.20
N LEU A 106 -43.54 16.50 28.17
CA LEU A 106 -44.98 16.81 28.17
C LEU A 106 -45.86 15.58 27.88
N TYR A 107 -45.41 14.71 26.96
CA TYR A 107 -46.25 13.63 26.41
C TYR A 107 -45.68 12.23 26.65
N GLY A 108 -44.49 12.10 27.24
CA GLY A 108 -43.81 10.80 27.38
C GLY A 108 -43.45 10.15 26.05
N GLN A 109 -43.51 10.89 24.93
CA GLN A 109 -43.35 10.36 23.59
C GLN A 109 -41.87 10.32 23.20
N ARG A 110 -41.41 9.17 22.68
CA ARG A 110 -40.06 9.00 22.12
C ARG A 110 -39.93 9.76 20.80
N THR A 111 -38.71 10.19 20.47
CA THR A 111 -38.41 10.87 19.20
C THR A 111 -37.38 10.09 18.41
N ILE A 112 -37.66 9.85 17.13
CA ILE A 112 -36.71 9.35 16.13
C ILE A 112 -36.14 10.56 15.41
N LEU A 113 -34.81 10.70 15.47
CA LEU A 113 -34.07 11.72 14.72
C LEU A 113 -33.43 11.05 13.51
N PHE A 114 -33.97 11.34 12.32
CA PHE A 114 -33.39 10.92 11.06
C PHE A 114 -32.40 11.95 10.54
N VAL A 115 -31.17 11.51 10.24
CA VAL A 115 -30.12 12.34 9.65
C VAL A 115 -29.73 11.73 8.31
N ASP A 116 -30.13 12.40 7.22
CA ASP A 116 -29.73 12.01 5.86
C ASP A 116 -28.33 12.53 5.54
N GLU A 117 -27.54 11.73 4.83
CA GLU A 117 -26.12 11.97 4.53
C GLU A 117 -25.27 12.33 5.75
N VAL A 118 -25.38 11.53 6.82
CA VAL A 118 -24.72 11.79 8.13
C VAL A 118 -23.20 11.95 8.04
N HIS A 119 -22.55 11.43 6.99
CA HIS A 119 -21.13 11.63 6.70
C HIS A 119 -20.77 13.10 6.42
N ARG A 120 -21.72 13.94 5.97
CA ARG A 120 -21.49 15.37 5.72
C ARG A 120 -21.37 16.22 6.97
N PHE A 121 -21.76 15.69 8.14
CA PHE A 121 -21.53 16.37 9.40
C PHE A 121 -20.06 16.33 9.79
N ASN A 122 -19.52 17.49 10.14
CA ASN A 122 -18.20 17.56 10.75
C ASN A 122 -18.21 16.92 12.15
N LYS A 123 -17.00 16.65 12.67
CA LYS A 123 -16.83 15.99 13.97
C LYS A 123 -17.57 16.68 15.13
N ALA A 124 -17.60 18.02 15.15
CA ALA A 124 -18.28 18.78 16.19
C ALA A 124 -19.81 18.64 16.14
N GLN A 125 -20.39 18.58 14.93
CA GLN A 125 -21.83 18.33 14.74
C GLN A 125 -22.21 16.91 15.19
N GLN A 126 -21.37 15.92 14.88
CA GLN A 126 -21.58 14.54 15.31
C GLN A 126 -21.47 14.42 16.85
N ASP A 127 -20.47 15.06 17.45
CA ASP A 127 -20.26 15.05 18.91
C ASP A 127 -21.43 15.71 19.66
N ALA A 128 -22.07 16.72 19.06
CA ALA A 128 -23.24 17.38 19.63
C ALA A 128 -24.46 16.44 19.80
N LEU A 129 -24.53 15.34 19.04
CA LEU A 129 -25.61 14.35 19.13
C LEU A 129 -25.39 13.32 20.24
N LEU A 130 -24.14 13.05 20.63
CA LEU A 130 -23.77 11.94 21.53
C LEU A 130 -24.55 11.92 22.85
N PRO A 131 -24.64 13.02 23.63
CA PRO A 131 -25.30 12.97 24.93
C PRO A 131 -26.78 12.58 24.84
N TRP A 132 -27.43 12.97 23.74
CA TRP A 132 -28.87 12.78 23.51
C TRP A 132 -29.22 11.39 23.00
N VAL A 133 -28.26 10.75 22.31
CA VAL A 133 -28.35 9.35 21.95
C VAL A 133 -28.12 8.46 23.18
N GLU A 134 -27.13 8.80 24.01
CA GLU A 134 -26.79 8.04 25.23
C GLU A 134 -27.92 8.03 26.27
N ASN A 135 -28.53 9.19 26.54
CA ASN A 135 -29.62 9.31 27.51
C ASN A 135 -31.00 8.92 26.94
N GLY A 136 -31.04 8.46 25.69
CA GLY A 136 -32.25 8.01 24.99
C GLY A 136 -33.27 9.12 24.71
N THR A 137 -32.86 10.38 24.69
CA THR A 137 -33.74 11.50 24.28
C THR A 137 -34.15 11.35 22.82
N VAL A 138 -33.22 10.92 21.98
CA VAL A 138 -33.48 10.61 20.58
C VAL A 138 -32.98 9.22 20.21
N ILE A 139 -33.73 8.54 19.36
CA ILE A 139 -33.29 7.34 18.66
C ILE A 139 -32.75 7.82 17.31
N LEU A 140 -31.44 7.69 17.10
CA LEU A 140 -30.79 8.15 15.88
C LEU A 140 -31.01 7.14 14.75
N ILE A 141 -31.47 7.62 13.59
CA ILE A 141 -31.41 6.88 12.33
C ILE A 141 -30.52 7.67 11.37
N GLY A 142 -29.27 7.24 11.22
CA GLY A 142 -28.35 7.82 10.23
C GLY A 142 -28.49 7.12 8.89
N ALA A 143 -28.48 7.87 7.78
CA ALA A 143 -28.31 7.33 6.45
C ALA A 143 -27.05 7.89 5.80
N THR A 144 -26.28 7.04 5.11
CA THR A 144 -25.08 7.44 4.37
C THR A 144 -24.88 6.57 3.14
N THR A 145 -24.31 7.11 2.07
CA THR A 145 -23.78 6.32 0.95
C THR A 145 -22.42 5.70 1.24
N GLU A 146 -21.65 6.37 2.08
CA GLU A 146 -20.26 6.06 2.41
C GLU A 146 -20.15 5.08 3.59
N ASN A 147 -18.96 4.47 3.75
CA ASN A 147 -18.73 3.50 4.81
C ASN A 147 -18.69 4.18 6.20
N PRO A 148 -19.63 3.86 7.12
CA PRO A 148 -19.78 4.57 8.38
C PRO A 148 -18.61 4.38 9.34
N TYR A 149 -17.76 3.37 9.16
CA TYR A 149 -16.59 3.16 10.01
C TYR A 149 -15.48 4.21 9.82
N PHE A 150 -15.51 4.95 8.70
CA PHE A 150 -14.53 5.98 8.37
C PHE A 150 -15.09 7.39 8.59
N GLU A 151 -16.31 7.64 8.10
CA GLU A 151 -16.88 9.00 8.03
C GLU A 151 -17.72 9.38 9.26
N VAL A 152 -18.19 8.39 10.02
CA VAL A 152 -18.91 8.62 11.27
C VAL A 152 -17.97 8.39 12.45
N ASN A 153 -17.99 9.29 13.43
CA ASN A 153 -17.19 9.20 14.64
C ASN A 153 -17.46 7.86 15.35
N LYS A 154 -16.38 7.18 15.74
CA LYS A 154 -16.38 5.92 16.50
C LYS A 154 -17.35 5.92 17.68
N ALA A 155 -17.56 7.06 18.33
CA ALA A 155 -18.49 7.17 19.45
C ALA A 155 -19.96 6.97 19.05
N LEU A 156 -20.39 7.47 17.88
CA LEU A 156 -21.75 7.25 17.36
C LEU A 156 -21.89 5.84 16.79
N VAL A 157 -20.86 5.35 16.09
CA VAL A 157 -20.77 3.98 15.57
C VAL A 157 -20.91 2.97 16.70
N SER A 158 -20.23 3.15 17.83
CA SER A 158 -20.29 2.21 18.96
C SER A 158 -21.64 2.18 19.68
N ARG A 159 -22.48 3.22 19.51
CA ARG A 159 -23.81 3.35 20.13
C ARG A 159 -24.95 3.07 19.15
N SER A 160 -24.62 2.74 17.91
CA SER A 160 -25.59 2.49 16.84
C SER A 160 -25.37 1.12 16.22
N ARG A 161 -26.46 0.48 15.79
CA ARG A 161 -26.36 -0.75 15.00
C ARG A 161 -26.24 -0.41 13.52
N ILE A 162 -25.26 -0.99 12.85
CA ILE A 162 -24.98 -0.70 11.46
C ILE A 162 -25.64 -1.76 10.58
N PHE A 163 -26.41 -1.31 9.59
CA PHE A 163 -27.09 -2.17 8.62
C PHE A 163 -26.70 -1.78 7.20
N GLN A 164 -26.16 -2.74 6.46
CA GLN A 164 -25.79 -2.58 5.06
C GLN A 164 -27.01 -2.84 4.15
N LEU A 165 -27.36 -1.84 3.35
CA LEU A 165 -28.28 -1.99 2.23
C LEU A 165 -27.48 -2.30 0.96
N LYS A 166 -27.87 -3.34 0.25
CA LYS A 166 -27.24 -3.78 -0.99
C LYS A 166 -27.93 -3.15 -2.21
N SER A 167 -27.25 -3.06 -3.35
CA SER A 167 -27.92 -2.76 -4.62
C SER A 167 -29.05 -3.76 -4.88
N LEU A 168 -30.15 -3.29 -5.45
CA LEU A 168 -31.27 -4.16 -5.81
C LEU A 168 -30.89 -5.06 -7.00
N THR A 169 -31.42 -6.27 -7.00
CA THR A 169 -31.30 -7.19 -8.14
C THR A 169 -32.20 -6.73 -9.29
N GLU A 170 -31.92 -7.21 -10.51
CA GLU A 170 -32.75 -6.90 -11.68
C GLU A 170 -34.21 -7.33 -11.48
N GLU A 171 -34.44 -8.48 -10.85
CA GLU A 171 -35.79 -8.97 -10.53
C GLU A 171 -36.52 -8.04 -9.54
N GLU A 172 -35.83 -7.56 -8.51
CA GLU A 172 -36.37 -6.59 -7.57
C GLU A 172 -36.69 -5.25 -8.24
N LEU A 173 -35.84 -4.79 -9.16
CA LEU A 173 -36.10 -3.57 -9.94
C LEU A 173 -37.30 -3.73 -10.89
N ARG A 174 -37.43 -4.87 -11.58
CA ARG A 174 -38.63 -5.19 -12.38
C ARG A 174 -39.87 -5.15 -11.51
N ALA A 175 -39.82 -5.71 -10.30
CA ALA A 175 -40.94 -5.68 -9.36
C ALA A 175 -41.32 -4.25 -8.93
N VAL A 176 -40.34 -3.36 -8.73
CA VAL A 176 -40.59 -1.93 -8.45
C VAL A 176 -41.29 -1.24 -9.64
N ALA A 177 -40.81 -1.47 -10.86
CA ALA A 177 -41.40 -0.89 -12.07
C ALA A 177 -42.83 -1.38 -12.30
N HIS A 178 -43.06 -2.70 -12.24
CA HIS A 178 -44.41 -3.26 -12.38
C HIS A 178 -45.37 -2.76 -11.31
N ARG A 179 -44.92 -2.59 -10.07
CA ARG A 179 -45.77 -2.01 -9.02
C ARG A 179 -46.14 -0.57 -9.33
N ALA A 180 -45.22 0.24 -9.85
CA ALA A 180 -45.52 1.61 -10.24
C ALA A 180 -46.52 1.68 -11.40
N LEU A 181 -46.48 0.74 -12.34
CA LEU A 181 -47.45 0.65 -13.44
C LEU A 181 -48.82 0.15 -12.99
N ALA A 182 -48.89 -0.73 -11.99
CA ALA A 182 -50.15 -1.34 -11.54
C ALA A 182 -50.89 -0.53 -10.46
N GLU A 183 -50.19 0.33 -9.70
CA GLU A 183 -50.76 1.07 -8.57
C GLU A 183 -51.67 2.21 -9.04
N PRO A 184 -53.00 2.17 -8.77
CA PRO A 184 -53.95 3.14 -9.32
C PRO A 184 -53.94 4.50 -8.62
N GLU A 185 -53.59 4.58 -7.34
CA GLU A 185 -53.64 5.88 -6.61
C GLU A 185 -52.34 6.68 -6.72
N ARG A 186 -51.20 6.00 -6.66
CA ARG A 186 -49.86 6.64 -6.54
C ARG A 186 -49.01 6.50 -7.80
N GLY A 187 -49.28 5.45 -8.57
CA GLY A 187 -48.56 5.10 -9.78
C GLY A 187 -49.36 5.45 -11.01
N TYR A 188 -49.19 4.66 -12.07
CA TYR A 188 -49.85 4.85 -13.35
C TYR A 188 -50.97 3.84 -13.64
N GLY A 189 -51.51 3.17 -12.63
CA GLY A 189 -52.54 2.13 -12.82
C GLY A 189 -53.86 2.60 -13.42
N GLN A 190 -54.07 3.92 -13.54
CA GLN A 190 -55.23 4.50 -14.23
C GLN A 190 -54.99 4.78 -15.72
N LEU A 191 -53.72 4.72 -16.17
CA LEU A 191 -53.34 4.91 -17.57
C LEU A 191 -53.21 3.53 -18.25
N ASP A 192 -53.65 3.43 -19.50
CA ASP A 192 -53.39 2.25 -20.32
C ASP A 192 -51.95 2.33 -20.86
N ILE A 193 -51.00 1.72 -20.15
CA ILE A 193 -49.58 1.72 -20.52
C ILE A 193 -49.17 0.33 -20.98
N ARG A 194 -48.60 0.27 -22.20
CA ARG A 194 -47.95 -0.93 -22.73
C ARG A 194 -46.46 -0.71 -22.75
N LEU A 195 -45.76 -1.39 -21.85
CA LEU A 195 -44.30 -1.39 -21.76
C LEU A 195 -43.76 -2.68 -22.37
N ASP A 196 -42.94 -2.55 -23.42
CA ASP A 196 -42.30 -3.70 -24.05
C ASP A 196 -41.26 -4.34 -23.10
N GLY A 197 -41.07 -5.66 -23.19
CA GLY A 197 -40.17 -6.39 -22.31
C GLY A 197 -38.71 -5.94 -22.42
N ASP A 198 -38.25 -5.66 -23.64
CA ASP A 198 -36.91 -5.15 -23.93
C ASP A 198 -36.73 -3.70 -23.48
N ALA A 199 -37.79 -2.89 -23.52
CA ALA A 199 -37.81 -1.55 -22.92
C ALA A 199 -37.64 -1.61 -21.39
N LEU A 200 -38.38 -2.50 -20.71
CA LEU A 200 -38.22 -2.72 -19.27
C LEU A 200 -36.81 -3.21 -18.92
N ASP A 201 -36.30 -4.17 -19.68
CA ASP A 201 -34.94 -4.69 -19.49
C ASP A 201 -33.89 -3.58 -19.67
N HIS A 202 -34.08 -2.68 -20.65
CA HIS A 202 -33.23 -1.51 -20.83
C HIS A 202 -33.25 -0.58 -19.60
N LEU A 203 -34.45 -0.21 -19.12
CA LEU A 203 -34.62 0.65 -17.94
C LEU A 203 -33.97 0.04 -16.69
N VAL A 204 -34.14 -1.27 -16.48
CA VAL A 204 -33.57 -2.00 -15.34
C VAL A 204 -32.04 -2.06 -15.43
N ASN A 205 -31.51 -2.39 -16.61
CA ASN A 205 -30.07 -2.48 -16.84
C ASN A 205 -29.39 -1.12 -16.59
N VAL A 206 -29.96 -0.03 -17.11
CA VAL A 206 -29.45 1.33 -16.87
C VAL A 206 -29.50 1.73 -15.39
N ALA A 207 -30.55 1.34 -14.69
CA ALA A 207 -30.70 1.68 -13.29
C ALA A 207 -29.72 0.94 -12.37
N ASN A 208 -29.20 -0.22 -12.78
CA ASN A 208 -28.08 -0.93 -12.13
C ASN A 208 -28.20 -1.01 -10.59
N GLY A 209 -29.37 -1.45 -10.11
CA GLY A 209 -29.69 -1.62 -8.69
C GLY A 209 -30.22 -0.39 -7.93
N ASP A 210 -30.52 0.72 -8.61
CA ASP A 210 -31.13 1.93 -8.04
C ASP A 210 -32.62 2.04 -8.39
N ALA A 211 -33.50 1.87 -7.39
CA ALA A 211 -34.96 1.97 -7.60
C ALA A 211 -35.43 3.39 -7.94
N ARG A 212 -34.76 4.43 -7.43
CA ARG A 212 -35.11 5.83 -7.73
C ARG A 212 -34.83 6.12 -9.20
N ALA A 213 -33.72 5.60 -9.73
CA ALA A 213 -33.37 5.75 -11.14
C ALA A 213 -34.38 5.05 -12.06
N VAL A 214 -34.80 3.81 -11.74
CA VAL A 214 -35.85 3.11 -12.52
C VAL A 214 -37.14 3.93 -12.53
N LEU A 215 -37.60 4.40 -11.37
CA LEU A 215 -38.86 5.14 -11.27
C LEU A 215 -38.81 6.47 -12.01
N ASN A 216 -37.68 7.19 -11.94
CA ASN A 216 -37.53 8.45 -12.68
C ASN A 216 -37.48 8.22 -14.20
N ALA A 217 -36.77 7.19 -14.67
CA ALA A 217 -36.71 6.86 -16.09
C ALA A 217 -38.07 6.39 -16.61
N LEU A 218 -38.81 5.62 -15.81
CA LEU A 218 -40.17 5.20 -16.12
C LEU A 218 -41.14 6.39 -16.15
N GLU A 219 -41.07 7.30 -15.19
CA GLU A 219 -41.85 8.54 -15.17
C GLU A 219 -41.59 9.36 -16.42
N LEU A 220 -40.33 9.57 -16.78
CA LEU A 220 -39.98 10.33 -17.98
C LEU A 220 -40.51 9.65 -19.25
N ALA A 221 -40.37 8.32 -19.37
CA ALA A 221 -40.86 7.56 -20.51
C ALA A 221 -42.38 7.64 -20.66
N VAL A 222 -43.13 7.54 -19.56
CA VAL A 222 -44.59 7.58 -19.57
C VAL A 222 -45.11 9.00 -19.83
N GLU A 223 -44.51 10.02 -19.20
CA GLU A 223 -45.03 11.40 -19.27
C GLU A 223 -44.66 12.13 -20.56
N THR A 224 -43.59 11.70 -21.26
CA THR A 224 -43.17 12.31 -22.53
C THR A 224 -43.71 11.58 -23.76
N THR A 225 -44.26 10.39 -23.60
CA THR A 225 -44.82 9.61 -24.71
C THR A 225 -46.29 9.94 -24.89
N PRO A 226 -46.70 10.52 -26.03
CA PRO A 226 -48.10 10.78 -26.30
C PRO A 226 -48.88 9.46 -26.47
N PRO A 227 -50.16 9.41 -26.07
CA PRO A 227 -51.01 8.25 -26.32
C PRO A 227 -51.11 7.95 -27.83
N GLY A 228 -51.05 6.66 -28.18
CA GLY A 228 -51.23 6.17 -29.53
C GLY A 228 -52.67 6.31 -30.03
N PRO A 229 -52.94 5.88 -31.29
CA PRO A 229 -54.28 5.94 -31.89
C PRO A 229 -55.35 5.12 -31.12
N ASP A 230 -54.92 4.14 -30.33
CA ASP A 230 -55.75 3.31 -29.47
C ASP A 230 -55.90 3.84 -28.03
N GLY A 231 -55.35 5.03 -27.75
CA GLY A 231 -55.39 5.67 -26.44
C GLY A 231 -54.39 5.12 -25.42
N ALA A 232 -53.60 4.12 -25.80
CA ALA A 232 -52.57 3.53 -24.95
C ALA A 232 -51.22 4.24 -25.10
N ILE A 233 -50.48 4.38 -24.00
CA ILE A 233 -49.11 4.89 -24.00
C ILE A 233 -48.17 3.70 -24.25
N HIS A 234 -47.53 3.67 -25.40
CA HIS A 234 -46.64 2.58 -25.81
C HIS A 234 -45.19 2.97 -25.55
N VAL A 235 -44.57 2.37 -24.53
CA VAL A 235 -43.17 2.59 -24.20
C VAL A 235 -42.34 1.48 -24.86
N THR A 236 -41.80 1.78 -26.04
CA THR A 236 -40.87 0.91 -26.76
C THR A 236 -39.44 1.07 -26.23
N ARG A 237 -38.54 0.23 -26.72
CA ARG A 237 -37.11 0.33 -26.38
C ARG A 237 -36.50 1.68 -26.79
N GLU A 238 -36.85 2.22 -27.95
CA GLU A 238 -36.34 3.51 -28.41
C GLU A 238 -36.77 4.64 -27.47
N VAL A 239 -38.03 4.62 -27.03
CA VAL A 239 -38.55 5.56 -26.02
C VAL A 239 -37.78 5.42 -24.72
N ALA A 240 -37.54 4.19 -24.25
CA ALA A 240 -36.76 3.96 -23.04
C ALA A 240 -35.31 4.48 -23.16
N GLU A 241 -34.67 4.29 -24.32
CA GLU A 241 -33.32 4.80 -24.60
C GLU A 241 -33.27 6.34 -24.60
N GLU A 242 -34.29 7.01 -25.16
CA GLU A 242 -34.41 8.48 -25.15
C GLU A 242 -34.77 9.06 -23.77
N SER A 243 -35.50 8.29 -22.97
CA SER A 243 -35.94 8.64 -21.61
C SER A 243 -34.84 8.50 -20.56
N ILE A 244 -33.63 8.12 -20.98
CA ILE A 244 -32.47 8.02 -20.11
C ILE A 244 -31.46 9.08 -20.54
N GLN A 245 -31.23 10.08 -19.69
CA GLN A 245 -29.98 10.84 -19.77
C GLN A 245 -28.82 9.88 -19.47
N ARG A 246 -27.88 9.72 -20.42
CA ARG A 246 -26.63 8.97 -20.23
C ARG A 246 -26.08 9.21 -18.83
N ARG A 247 -26.05 8.15 -18.02
CA ARG A 247 -25.64 8.25 -16.62
C ARG A 247 -24.17 8.67 -16.55
N ALA A 248 -23.90 9.66 -15.69
CA ALA A 248 -22.67 9.70 -14.93
C ALA A 248 -22.57 8.36 -14.19
N VAL A 249 -21.59 7.54 -14.55
CA VAL A 249 -21.35 6.27 -13.87
C VAL A 249 -21.26 6.53 -12.37
N LEU A 250 -21.94 5.69 -11.60
CA LEU A 250 -21.87 5.63 -10.14
C LEU A 250 -20.43 5.38 -9.71
N TYR A 251 -19.68 6.47 -9.65
CA TYR A 251 -18.38 6.58 -9.04
C TYR A 251 -18.59 7.35 -7.76
N ASP A 252 -18.82 6.59 -6.71
CA ASP A 252 -18.75 7.17 -5.39
C ASP A 252 -17.26 7.44 -5.11
N LYS A 253 -16.87 8.72 -5.10
CA LYS A 253 -15.48 9.14 -4.83
C LYS A 253 -14.98 8.68 -3.45
N GLU A 254 -15.89 8.19 -2.60
CA GLU A 254 -15.62 7.83 -1.20
C GLU A 254 -16.09 6.37 -0.88
N GLY A 255 -16.51 5.59 -1.88
CA GLY A 255 -17.01 4.22 -1.71
C GLY A 255 -16.00 3.07 -1.95
N ASP A 256 -16.35 1.85 -1.51
CA ASP A 256 -15.50 0.64 -1.68
C ASP A 256 -15.10 0.40 -3.15
N VAL A 257 -15.97 0.73 -4.12
CA VAL A 257 -15.70 0.59 -5.57
C VAL A 257 -14.59 1.53 -6.07
N HIS A 258 -14.46 2.72 -5.49
CA HIS A 258 -13.36 3.65 -5.78
C HIS A 258 -12.04 3.05 -5.30
N PHE A 259 -11.99 2.59 -4.04
CA PHE A 259 -10.80 1.95 -3.47
C PHE A 259 -10.42 0.66 -4.20
N ASP A 260 -11.39 -0.17 -4.57
CA ASP A 260 -11.15 -1.39 -5.33
C ASP A 260 -10.64 -1.10 -6.73
N THR A 261 -11.18 -0.07 -7.40
CA THR A 261 -10.75 0.29 -8.76
C THR A 261 -9.36 0.88 -8.78
N ILE A 262 -9.02 1.81 -7.87
CA ILE A 262 -7.65 2.34 -7.79
C ILE A 262 -6.65 1.27 -7.34
N SER A 263 -7.07 0.36 -6.48
CA SER A 263 -6.25 -0.77 -6.03
C SER A 263 -5.99 -1.74 -7.19
N ALA A 264 -7.00 -2.04 -8.01
CA ALA A 264 -6.85 -2.83 -9.23
C ALA A 264 -5.94 -2.15 -10.24
N PHE A 265 -6.08 -0.83 -10.43
CA PHE A 265 -5.19 -0.03 -11.29
C PHE A 265 -3.72 -0.13 -10.84
N ILE A 266 -3.43 0.11 -9.56
CA ILE A 266 -2.07 0.06 -9.02
C ILE A 266 -1.49 -1.36 -9.05
N LYS A 267 -2.30 -2.38 -8.77
CA LYS A 267 -1.87 -3.78 -8.93
C LYS A 267 -1.59 -4.14 -10.39
N SER A 268 -2.32 -3.57 -11.33
CA SER A 268 -2.07 -3.79 -12.77
C SER A 268 -0.75 -3.15 -13.20
N LEU A 269 -0.48 -1.92 -12.74
CA LEU A 269 0.85 -1.29 -12.94
C LEU A 269 1.97 -2.14 -12.32
N ARG A 270 1.78 -2.63 -11.09
CA ARG A 270 2.74 -3.50 -10.38
C ARG A 270 2.99 -4.80 -11.13
N GLY A 271 1.92 -5.43 -11.61
CA GLY A 271 1.93 -6.64 -12.43
C GLY A 271 2.48 -6.43 -13.84
N SER A 272 2.79 -5.18 -14.22
CA SER A 272 3.27 -4.81 -15.55
C SER A 272 2.30 -5.20 -16.68
N ASP A 273 0.99 -5.06 -16.41
CA ASP A 273 -0.09 -5.27 -17.36
C ASP A 273 -0.61 -3.90 -17.86
N PRO A 274 -0.15 -3.42 -19.04
CA PRO A 274 -0.55 -2.12 -19.56
C PRO A 274 -2.03 -2.07 -19.97
N ASP A 275 -2.58 -3.19 -20.46
CA ASP A 275 -3.96 -3.25 -20.93
C ASP A 275 -4.93 -3.14 -19.76
N ALA A 276 -4.69 -3.90 -18.69
CA ALA A 276 -5.48 -3.82 -17.47
C ALA A 276 -5.33 -2.43 -16.82
N ALA A 277 -4.12 -1.87 -16.78
CA ALA A 277 -3.90 -0.52 -16.25
C ALA A 277 -4.71 0.54 -17.00
N LEU A 278 -4.70 0.51 -18.33
CA LEU A 278 -5.52 1.41 -19.15
C LEU A 278 -7.02 1.21 -18.89
N TYR A 279 -7.49 -0.03 -18.79
CA TYR A 279 -8.89 -0.34 -18.53
C TYR A 279 -9.37 0.24 -17.20
N TRP A 280 -8.69 -0.07 -16.08
CA TRP A 280 -9.10 0.43 -14.77
C TRP A 280 -9.03 1.95 -14.69
N MET A 281 -8.00 2.56 -15.29
CA MET A 281 -7.90 4.02 -15.39
C MET A 281 -9.02 4.63 -16.22
N ALA A 282 -9.35 4.06 -17.38
CA ALA A 282 -10.44 4.53 -18.22
C ALA A 282 -11.78 4.44 -17.47
N ARG A 283 -12.00 3.38 -16.67
CA ARG A 283 -13.18 3.31 -15.80
C ARG A 283 -13.20 4.45 -14.79
N MET A 284 -12.10 4.73 -14.09
CA MET A 284 -12.04 5.84 -13.12
C MET A 284 -12.32 7.19 -13.80
N VAL A 285 -11.69 7.46 -14.94
CA VAL A 285 -11.90 8.71 -15.70
C VAL A 285 -13.33 8.83 -16.22
N TYR A 286 -13.90 7.76 -16.78
CA TYR A 286 -15.27 7.74 -17.28
C TYR A 286 -16.28 8.00 -16.15
N ALA A 287 -15.94 7.56 -14.96
CA ALA A 287 -16.77 7.64 -13.79
C ALA A 287 -16.56 8.98 -13.03
N GLY A 288 -15.67 9.85 -13.50
CA GLY A 288 -15.52 11.22 -12.99
C GLY A 288 -14.57 11.36 -11.80
N GLU A 289 -13.67 10.39 -11.61
CA GLU A 289 -12.51 10.51 -10.72
C GLU A 289 -11.72 11.78 -11.01
N ASP A 290 -11.19 12.43 -9.97
CA ASP A 290 -10.26 13.54 -10.18
C ASP A 290 -8.93 12.99 -10.76
N PRO A 291 -8.52 13.39 -11.98
CA PRO A 291 -7.25 12.95 -12.58
C PRO A 291 -6.03 13.23 -11.69
N ARG A 292 -6.09 14.28 -10.85
CA ARG A 292 -5.02 14.57 -9.89
C ARG A 292 -4.84 13.45 -8.87
N PHE A 293 -5.92 12.78 -8.47
CA PHE A 293 -5.84 11.61 -7.60
C PHE A 293 -5.10 10.46 -8.28
N ILE A 294 -5.40 10.17 -9.55
CA ILE A 294 -4.75 9.12 -10.33
C ILE A 294 -3.25 9.43 -10.48
N PHE A 295 -2.88 10.68 -10.82
CA PHE A 295 -1.48 11.12 -10.87
C PHE A 295 -0.78 10.99 -9.52
N ARG A 296 -1.40 11.36 -8.39
CA ARG A 296 -0.81 11.17 -7.06
C ARG A 296 -0.47 9.71 -6.80
N ARG A 297 -1.35 8.78 -7.18
CA ARG A 297 -1.11 7.34 -7.02
C ARG A 297 0.03 6.84 -7.92
N MET A 298 0.12 7.33 -9.15
CA MET A 298 1.24 7.05 -10.06
C MET A 298 2.58 7.63 -9.56
N LEU A 299 2.57 8.81 -8.94
CA LEU A 299 3.78 9.41 -8.34
C LEU A 299 4.33 8.57 -7.19
N ILE A 300 3.45 8.07 -6.31
CA ILE A 300 3.83 7.14 -5.24
C ILE A 300 4.39 5.86 -5.84
N PHE A 301 3.68 5.27 -6.81
CA PHE A 301 4.09 4.05 -7.51
C PHE A 301 5.48 4.19 -8.15
N ALA A 302 5.78 5.34 -8.76
CA ALA A 302 7.08 5.60 -9.36
C ALA A 302 8.23 5.50 -8.35
N GLY A 303 8.01 5.88 -7.09
CA GLY A 303 9.00 5.76 -6.00
C GLY A 303 8.98 4.42 -5.26
N GLU A 304 7.82 3.78 -5.15
CA GLU A 304 7.59 2.54 -4.39
C GLU A 304 7.90 1.27 -5.19
N ASP A 305 7.40 1.19 -6.42
CA ASP A 305 7.36 -0.05 -7.21
C ASP A 305 8.30 -0.03 -8.43
N VAL A 306 8.65 1.16 -8.94
CA VAL A 306 9.70 1.33 -9.96
C VAL A 306 11.03 1.71 -9.30
N GLY A 307 10.98 2.68 -8.39
CA GLY A 307 12.11 3.04 -7.54
C GLY A 307 13.36 3.40 -8.34
N LEU A 308 14.50 2.81 -7.96
CA LEU A 308 15.76 3.02 -8.66
C LEU A 308 15.99 2.08 -9.85
N ALA A 309 15.07 1.15 -10.14
CA ALA A 309 15.19 0.36 -11.37
C ALA A 309 15.06 1.27 -12.61
N ASP A 310 14.25 2.33 -12.51
CA ASP A 310 14.28 3.42 -13.47
C ASP A 310 14.10 4.78 -12.76
N PRO A 311 15.21 5.52 -12.52
CA PRO A 311 15.18 6.83 -11.86
C PRO A 311 14.38 7.90 -12.62
N ASN A 312 14.08 7.70 -13.92
CA ASN A 312 13.30 8.67 -14.70
C ASN A 312 11.79 8.54 -14.49
N ALA A 313 11.29 7.43 -13.92
CA ALA A 313 9.86 7.19 -13.76
C ALA A 313 9.15 8.33 -13.03
N LEU A 314 9.73 8.83 -11.93
CA LEU A 314 9.17 9.96 -11.20
C LEU A 314 9.11 11.23 -12.08
N ARG A 315 10.15 11.48 -12.89
CA ARG A 315 10.22 12.65 -13.78
C ARG A 315 9.15 12.59 -14.87
N VAL A 316 8.94 11.42 -15.47
CA VAL A 316 7.93 11.21 -16.50
C VAL A 316 6.53 11.46 -15.94
N VAL A 317 6.22 10.88 -14.77
CA VAL A 317 4.91 11.08 -14.14
C VAL A 317 4.68 12.53 -13.71
N VAL A 318 5.70 13.21 -13.17
CA VAL A 318 5.63 14.64 -12.84
C VAL A 318 5.37 15.48 -14.09
N ALA A 319 6.10 15.22 -15.18
CA ALA A 319 5.93 15.95 -16.44
C ALA A 319 4.53 15.75 -17.02
N ALA A 320 4.01 14.51 -17.01
CA ALA A 320 2.65 14.21 -17.44
C ALA A 320 1.60 14.90 -16.56
N ALA A 321 1.78 14.90 -15.24
CA ALA A 321 0.89 15.59 -14.32
C ALA A 321 0.90 17.11 -14.54
N GLN A 322 2.07 17.72 -14.75
CA GLN A 322 2.19 19.15 -15.05
C GLN A 322 1.57 19.49 -16.41
N ALA A 323 1.83 18.70 -17.44
CA ALA A 323 1.21 18.86 -18.75
C ALA A 323 -0.33 18.79 -18.63
N PHE A 324 -0.85 17.87 -17.82
CA PHE A 324 -2.27 17.79 -17.52
C PHE A 324 -2.83 19.08 -16.88
N GLU A 325 -2.12 19.72 -15.95
CA GLU A 325 -2.57 20.99 -15.36
C GLU A 325 -2.68 22.13 -16.40
N TYR A 326 -1.82 22.14 -17.42
CA TYR A 326 -1.87 23.15 -18.48
C TYR A 326 -2.95 22.86 -19.54
N VAL A 327 -3.19 21.59 -19.84
CA VAL A 327 -4.06 21.16 -20.95
C VAL A 327 -5.50 20.91 -20.48
N GLY A 328 -5.70 20.25 -19.34
CA GLY A 328 -7.02 19.85 -18.86
C GLY A 328 -7.69 18.74 -19.67
N MET A 329 -8.97 18.46 -19.39
CA MET A 329 -9.77 17.46 -20.11
C MET A 329 -10.48 18.10 -21.33
N PRO A 330 -10.70 17.35 -22.44
CA PRO A 330 -10.47 15.91 -22.62
C PRO A 330 -9.05 15.49 -23.07
N GLU A 331 -8.24 16.39 -23.61
CA GLU A 331 -6.92 16.06 -24.19
C GLU A 331 -5.92 15.53 -23.14
N GLY A 332 -6.05 15.94 -21.88
CA GLY A 332 -5.25 15.45 -20.76
C GLY A 332 -5.34 13.93 -20.51
N ARG A 333 -6.31 13.23 -21.14
CA ARG A 333 -6.34 11.75 -21.17
C ARG A 333 -5.07 11.15 -21.78
N PHE A 334 -4.45 11.83 -22.73
CA PHE A 334 -3.18 11.36 -23.31
C PHE A 334 -2.06 11.36 -22.27
N HIS A 335 -1.98 12.38 -21.41
CA HIS A 335 -0.96 12.45 -20.36
C HIS A 335 -1.17 11.38 -19.27
N LEU A 336 -2.44 11.10 -18.92
CA LEU A 336 -2.77 9.96 -18.04
C LEU A 336 -2.33 8.63 -18.65
N ALA A 337 -2.66 8.40 -19.93
CA ALA A 337 -2.30 7.19 -20.65
C ALA A 337 -0.78 7.00 -20.77
N GLU A 338 -0.06 8.06 -21.13
CA GLU A 338 1.39 8.04 -21.28
C GLU A 338 2.09 7.70 -19.96
N ALA A 339 1.68 8.32 -18.85
CA ALA A 339 2.21 8.02 -17.52
C ALA A 339 1.92 6.58 -17.09
N ALA A 340 0.68 6.10 -17.28
CA ALA A 340 0.30 4.74 -16.91
C ALA A 340 1.06 3.69 -17.74
N LEU A 341 1.18 3.87 -19.05
CA LEU A 341 1.90 2.96 -19.94
C LEU A 341 3.39 2.93 -19.61
N TYR A 342 3.99 4.08 -19.33
CA TYR A 342 5.38 4.16 -18.89
C TYR A 342 5.60 3.33 -17.62
N LEU A 343 4.78 3.55 -16.59
CA LEU A 343 4.91 2.82 -15.33
C LEU A 343 4.63 1.32 -15.46
N ALA A 344 3.64 0.93 -16.26
CA ALA A 344 3.33 -0.48 -16.53
C ALA A 344 4.51 -1.19 -17.20
N THR A 345 5.21 -0.52 -18.13
CA THR A 345 6.31 -1.13 -18.90
C THR A 345 7.70 -0.91 -18.30
N ALA A 346 7.83 -0.07 -17.27
CA ALA A 346 9.10 0.17 -16.57
C ALA A 346 9.59 -1.07 -15.79
N PRO A 347 10.92 -1.28 -15.65
CA PRO A 347 11.46 -2.30 -14.77
C PRO A 347 11.04 -2.03 -13.32
N LYS A 348 10.71 -3.08 -12.56
CA LYS A 348 10.18 -2.95 -11.18
C LYS A 348 11.28 -3.16 -10.15
N SER A 349 11.30 -2.32 -9.12
CA SER A 349 12.11 -2.52 -7.92
C SER A 349 11.48 -1.78 -6.74
N ASN A 350 11.34 -2.50 -5.63
CA ASN A 350 10.88 -1.99 -4.36
C ASN A 350 12.03 -1.72 -3.37
N SER A 351 13.26 -1.59 -3.86
CA SER A 351 14.46 -1.41 -3.03
C SER A 351 14.43 -0.14 -2.17
N THR A 352 13.59 0.84 -2.53
CA THR A 352 13.33 2.06 -1.75
C THR A 352 12.63 1.78 -0.42
N MET A 353 11.98 0.62 -0.28
CA MET A 353 11.42 0.15 0.99
C MET A 353 12.46 -0.01 2.09
N ALA A 354 13.75 -0.07 1.73
CA ALA A 354 14.88 -0.05 2.66
C ALA A 354 14.82 1.11 3.68
N PHE A 355 14.19 2.23 3.34
CA PHE A 355 13.96 3.32 4.29
C PHE A 355 13.04 2.90 5.45
N PHE A 356 11.98 2.14 5.18
CA PHE A 356 11.07 1.68 6.23
C PHE A 356 11.71 0.60 7.11
N ASP A 357 12.59 -0.24 6.55
CA ASP A 357 13.41 -1.17 7.35
C ASP A 357 14.37 -0.42 8.28
N ALA A 358 14.95 0.69 7.81
CA ALA A 358 15.78 1.57 8.62
C ALA A 358 14.94 2.26 9.72
N LEU A 359 13.75 2.75 9.38
CA LEU A 359 12.83 3.38 10.34
C LEU A 359 12.42 2.40 11.45
N ALA A 360 12.01 1.18 11.09
CA ALA A 360 11.67 0.13 12.04
C ALA A 360 12.85 -0.25 12.95
N THR A 361 14.08 -0.15 12.44
CA THR A 361 15.28 -0.38 13.25
C THR A 361 15.47 0.72 14.28
N VAL A 362 15.30 1.98 13.87
CA VAL A 362 15.42 3.14 14.77
C VAL A 362 14.37 3.08 15.88
N GLU A 363 13.14 2.66 15.56
CA GLU A 363 12.06 2.52 16.56
C GLU A 363 12.35 1.45 17.63
N GLN A 364 13.15 0.43 17.29
CA GLN A 364 13.52 -0.66 18.19
C GLN A 364 14.81 -0.36 18.98
N GLU A 365 15.62 0.59 18.51
CA GLU A 365 16.90 0.95 19.13
C GLU A 365 16.69 1.79 20.39
N ARG A 366 17.41 1.45 21.46
CA ARG A 366 17.53 2.30 22.65
C ARG A 366 18.82 3.10 22.53
N GLU A 367 18.68 4.37 22.15
CA GLU A 367 19.74 5.40 22.11
C GLU A 367 21.08 4.91 21.56
N ALA A 368 21.16 4.69 20.24
CA ALA A 368 22.45 4.57 19.56
C ALA A 368 23.00 5.97 19.25
N ASP A 369 24.11 6.31 19.90
CA ASP A 369 24.78 7.60 19.74
C ASP A 369 25.44 7.72 18.35
N ILE A 370 25.41 8.92 17.76
CA ILE A 370 26.10 9.20 16.49
C ILE A 370 27.61 9.01 16.69
N PRO A 371 28.31 8.25 15.81
CA PRO A 371 29.76 8.09 15.89
C PRO A 371 30.50 9.44 15.95
N ALA A 372 31.51 9.56 16.82
CA ALA A 372 32.19 10.83 17.10
C ALA A 372 32.75 11.51 15.84
N HIS A 373 33.35 10.73 14.92
CA HIS A 373 33.90 11.23 13.66
C HIS A 373 32.85 11.70 12.65
N LEU A 374 31.55 11.49 12.90
CA LEU A 374 30.45 12.01 12.08
C LEU A 374 29.72 13.18 12.75
N ARG A 375 30.05 13.52 14.01
CA ARG A 375 29.47 14.65 14.72
C ARG A 375 29.98 15.98 14.14
N ASP A 376 29.18 17.02 14.31
CA ASP A 376 29.50 18.36 13.83
C ASP A 376 30.70 18.95 14.61
N ALA A 377 31.84 19.04 13.94
CA ALA A 377 33.07 19.62 14.48
C ALA A 377 32.93 21.12 14.83
N SER A 378 32.01 21.85 14.19
CA SER A 378 31.81 23.29 14.44
C SER A 378 31.15 23.59 15.79
N ARG A 379 30.55 22.56 16.42
CA ARG A 379 29.86 22.65 17.71
C ARG A 379 30.69 22.11 18.88
N ASP A 380 31.94 21.74 18.65
CA ASP A 380 32.84 21.23 19.68
C ASP A 380 33.41 22.36 20.57
N LYS A 381 32.54 22.97 21.38
CA LYS A 381 32.94 24.08 22.26
C LYS A 381 33.75 23.63 23.48
N GLU A 382 33.72 22.34 23.79
CA GLU A 382 34.25 21.76 25.04
C GLU A 382 35.38 20.72 24.82
N GLY A 383 35.72 20.39 23.56
CA GLY A 383 36.85 19.52 23.24
C GLY A 383 36.54 18.03 23.39
N PHE A 384 35.32 17.61 23.02
CA PHE A 384 34.87 16.22 23.09
C PHE A 384 35.29 15.36 21.88
N GLY A 385 36.09 15.91 20.97
CA GLY A 385 36.59 15.18 19.80
C GLY A 385 35.53 15.01 18.70
N HIS A 386 34.58 15.95 18.59
CA HIS A 386 33.55 15.88 17.57
C HIS A 386 34.16 16.11 16.17
N GLY A 387 33.89 15.18 15.26
CA GLY A 387 34.44 15.20 13.90
C GLY A 387 35.93 14.85 13.81
N GLU A 388 36.60 14.57 14.93
CA GLU A 388 37.95 14.03 14.91
C GLU A 388 37.94 12.63 14.26
N GLY A 389 38.91 12.39 13.37
CA GLY A 389 39.01 11.12 12.64
C GLY A 389 38.13 11.00 11.39
N TYR A 390 37.36 12.03 11.01
CA TYR A 390 36.56 12.01 9.79
C TYR A 390 37.44 11.94 8.52
N LEU A 391 37.23 10.90 7.72
CA LEU A 391 37.86 10.69 6.42
C LEU A 391 36.98 11.29 5.32
N TYR A 392 37.37 12.46 4.82
CA TYR A 392 36.63 13.17 3.77
C TYR A 392 36.73 12.46 2.39
N PRO A 393 35.64 11.90 1.83
CA PRO A 393 35.70 11.03 0.65
C PRO A 393 36.34 11.66 -0.60
N HIS A 394 36.14 12.96 -0.85
CA HIS A 394 36.70 13.62 -2.04
C HIS A 394 38.24 13.78 -1.99
N ALA A 395 38.86 13.61 -0.82
CA ALA A 395 40.32 13.59 -0.70
C ALA A 395 40.94 12.24 -1.14
N TYR A 396 40.10 11.24 -1.43
CA TYR A 396 40.52 9.89 -1.79
C TYR A 396 40.28 9.59 -3.27
N ARG A 397 41.03 8.60 -3.78
CA ARG A 397 40.87 8.10 -5.14
C ARG A 397 39.45 7.59 -5.32
N ASP A 398 38.88 7.85 -6.51
CA ASP A 398 37.51 7.48 -6.87
C ASP A 398 36.43 8.13 -5.97
N HIS A 399 36.81 9.18 -5.24
CA HIS A 399 35.96 9.90 -4.29
C HIS A 399 35.31 9.01 -3.23
N TRP A 400 36.00 7.94 -2.81
CA TRP A 400 35.48 6.96 -1.86
C TRP A 400 36.55 6.49 -0.88
N VAL A 401 36.14 6.27 0.38
CA VAL A 401 37.00 5.73 1.44
C VAL A 401 36.19 4.75 2.29
N ALA A 402 36.83 3.64 2.69
CA ALA A 402 36.25 2.74 3.67
C ALA A 402 36.27 3.40 5.05
N GLN A 403 35.10 3.83 5.50
CA GLN A 403 34.87 4.42 6.81
C GLN A 403 33.53 3.93 7.36
N GLN A 404 33.42 3.75 8.66
CA GLN A 404 32.14 3.46 9.32
C GLN A 404 31.17 4.65 9.25
N TYR A 405 29.94 4.42 8.80
CA TYR A 405 28.89 5.45 8.80
C TYR A 405 27.72 5.14 9.75
N LEU A 406 27.42 3.85 9.97
CA LEU A 406 26.41 3.41 10.95
C LEU A 406 27.02 3.32 12.37
N PRO A 407 26.22 3.45 13.44
CA PRO A 407 26.65 3.16 14.81
C PRO A 407 27.24 1.75 14.96
N ASP A 408 28.06 1.55 15.99
CA ASP A 408 28.75 0.26 16.24
C ASP A 408 27.79 -0.92 16.37
N MET A 409 26.63 -0.69 16.98
CA MET A 409 25.57 -1.69 17.18
C MET A 409 24.90 -2.13 15.87
N LEU A 410 24.96 -1.29 14.82
CA LEU A 410 24.38 -1.57 13.50
C LEU A 410 25.43 -1.95 12.45
N GLN A 411 26.66 -2.22 12.87
CA GLN A 411 27.70 -2.70 11.96
C GLN A 411 27.27 -3.99 11.26
N GLY A 412 27.56 -4.08 9.96
CA GLY A 412 27.17 -5.22 9.13
C GLY A 412 25.70 -5.24 8.70
N LYS A 413 24.84 -4.37 9.27
CA LYS A 413 23.45 -4.26 8.85
C LYS A 413 23.36 -3.60 7.47
N ALA A 414 22.56 -4.19 6.59
CA ALA A 414 22.32 -3.70 5.25
C ALA A 414 20.84 -3.37 5.06
N PHE A 415 20.53 -2.11 4.76
CA PHE A 415 19.19 -1.66 4.43
C PHE A 415 18.96 -1.71 2.92
N TYR A 416 19.77 -0.97 2.16
CA TYR A 416 19.62 -0.87 0.71
C TYR A 416 20.33 -2.03 -0.01
N LEU A 417 19.56 -2.78 -0.81
CA LEU A 417 20.03 -3.87 -1.65
C LEU A 417 19.53 -3.61 -3.08
N PRO A 418 20.40 -3.13 -3.98
CA PRO A 418 20.00 -2.91 -5.37
C PRO A 418 19.49 -4.22 -5.99
N SER A 419 18.38 -4.15 -6.71
CA SER A 419 17.85 -5.29 -7.47
C SER A 419 18.72 -5.59 -8.71
N ASP A 420 18.36 -6.65 -9.43
CA ASP A 420 18.93 -7.00 -10.73
C ASP A 420 18.16 -6.35 -11.89
N GLN A 421 17.25 -5.40 -11.61
CA GLN A 421 16.40 -4.75 -12.62
C GLN A 421 16.94 -3.38 -13.01
N GLY A 422 16.79 -3.02 -14.29
CA GLY A 422 17.07 -1.69 -14.84
C GLY A 422 18.41 -1.08 -14.41
N TYR A 423 18.38 0.18 -13.96
CA TYR A 423 19.56 0.92 -13.51
C TYR A 423 20.21 0.30 -12.27
N GLU A 424 19.45 -0.33 -11.36
CA GLU A 424 20.02 -0.95 -10.17
C GLU A 424 21.01 -2.07 -10.49
N ARG A 425 20.75 -2.83 -11.56
CA ARG A 425 21.70 -3.82 -12.08
C ARG A 425 23.09 -3.23 -12.30
N SER A 426 23.17 -2.00 -12.81
CA SER A 426 24.44 -1.34 -13.12
C SER A 426 25.24 -0.90 -11.89
N ILE A 427 24.56 -0.68 -10.75
CA ILE A 427 25.20 -0.21 -9.51
C ILE A 427 25.35 -1.31 -8.45
N ARG A 428 24.63 -2.43 -8.60
CA ARG A 428 24.60 -3.55 -7.65
C ARG A 428 26.00 -3.98 -7.21
N ASP A 429 26.85 -4.33 -8.17
CA ASP A 429 28.17 -4.90 -7.89
C ASP A 429 29.10 -3.84 -7.25
N ARG A 430 28.96 -2.57 -7.65
CA ARG A 430 29.72 -1.46 -7.04
C ARG A 430 29.32 -1.25 -5.58
N VAL A 431 28.02 -1.23 -5.27
CA VAL A 431 27.50 -1.08 -3.91
C VAL A 431 27.95 -2.25 -3.03
N ALA A 432 27.86 -3.49 -3.54
CA ALA A 432 28.32 -4.68 -2.84
C ALA A 432 29.83 -4.63 -2.53
N ARG A 433 30.66 -4.36 -3.55
CA ARG A 433 32.12 -4.29 -3.39
C ARG A 433 32.57 -3.20 -2.40
N GLN A 434 31.92 -2.03 -2.43
CA GLN A 434 32.23 -0.96 -1.49
C GLN A 434 31.87 -1.36 -0.04
N ARG A 435 30.72 -2.01 0.16
CA ARG A 435 30.31 -2.53 1.47
C ARG A 435 31.28 -3.59 1.99
N GLU A 436 31.65 -4.56 1.16
CA GLU A 436 32.62 -5.61 1.49
C GLU A 436 33.96 -5.01 1.92
N ALA A 437 34.47 -4.03 1.15
CA ALA A 437 35.72 -3.34 1.47
C ALA A 437 35.62 -2.51 2.76
N GLN A 438 34.47 -1.90 3.04
CA GLN A 438 34.20 -1.16 4.27
C GLN A 438 34.23 -2.11 5.48
N LEU A 439 33.49 -3.23 5.43
CA LEU A 439 33.47 -4.23 6.51
C LEU A 439 34.85 -4.83 6.75
N ALA A 440 35.57 -5.17 5.68
CA ALA A 440 36.93 -5.70 5.78
C ALA A 440 37.89 -4.72 6.46
N ALA A 441 37.86 -3.43 6.08
CA ALA A 441 38.71 -2.41 6.70
C ALA A 441 38.40 -2.22 8.20
N MET A 442 37.13 -2.34 8.60
CA MET A 442 36.71 -2.19 9.99
C MET A 442 37.14 -3.37 10.87
N LEU A 443 37.06 -4.59 10.34
CA LEU A 443 37.58 -5.79 11.03
C LEU A 443 39.10 -5.72 11.24
N GLU A 444 39.85 -5.17 10.27
CA GLU A 444 41.29 -4.93 10.43
C GLU A 444 41.62 -3.83 11.43
N GLY A 445 40.86 -2.73 11.40
CA GLY A 445 41.00 -1.62 12.34
C GLY A 445 40.77 -2.03 13.80
N ARG A 446 39.97 -3.08 14.08
CA ARG A 446 39.80 -3.64 15.42
C ARG A 446 40.99 -4.48 15.91
N ALA A 447 41.80 -5.05 15.00
CA ALA A 447 42.98 -5.83 15.37
C ALA A 447 44.20 -4.96 15.73
N VAL A 448 44.20 -3.70 15.27
CA VAL A 448 45.14 -2.67 15.69
C VAL A 448 44.35 -1.72 16.58
N ALA A 449 44.30 -2.01 17.88
CA ALA A 449 43.93 -0.97 18.85
C ALA A 449 44.71 0.30 18.47
N PRO A 450 44.08 1.48 18.40
CA PRO A 450 44.87 2.68 18.30
C PRO A 450 45.76 2.65 19.54
N LEU A 451 47.07 2.50 19.33
CA LEU A 451 48.01 3.00 20.32
C LEU A 451 47.52 4.42 20.58
N GLU A 452 47.00 4.68 21.78
CA GLU A 452 46.89 6.02 22.30
C GLU A 452 48.30 6.59 22.25
N VAL A 453 48.66 7.16 21.10
CA VAL A 453 49.86 7.95 21.00
C VAL A 453 49.46 9.30 21.57
N LEU A 454 49.48 9.39 22.90
CA LEU A 454 49.57 10.65 23.61
C LEU A 454 50.91 11.29 23.21
N THR A 455 50.95 11.96 22.06
CA THR A 455 52.03 12.91 21.76
C THR A 455 51.54 14.30 22.16
N THR A 456 52.14 14.85 23.20
CA THR A 456 52.09 16.29 23.52
C THR A 456 53.13 17.04 22.67
N SER A 457 53.06 16.90 21.35
CA SER A 457 53.93 17.63 20.42
C SER A 457 53.08 18.45 19.43
N PRO A 458 53.53 19.65 19.01
CA PRO A 458 52.76 20.52 18.12
C PRO A 458 52.47 19.80 16.79
N THR A 459 51.25 19.97 16.29
CA THR A 459 50.71 19.33 15.08
C THR A 459 51.56 19.62 13.85
N ASP A 460 52.39 18.65 13.45
CA ASP A 460 53.02 18.67 12.14
C ASP A 460 52.00 18.20 11.08
N ARG A 461 51.27 19.18 10.52
CA ARG A 461 50.26 19.01 9.45
C ARG A 461 50.72 18.16 8.26
N THR A 462 52.01 17.97 8.09
CA THR A 462 52.64 17.17 7.04
C THR A 462 52.71 15.70 7.42
N ARG A 463 53.03 15.42 8.69
CA ARG A 463 53.13 14.08 9.28
C ARG A 463 51.74 13.47 9.49
N ASP A 464 50.76 14.29 9.92
CA ASP A 464 49.35 13.88 10.04
C ASP A 464 48.72 13.56 8.68
N ARG A 465 49.04 14.32 7.63
CA ARG A 465 48.60 14.01 6.25
C ARG A 465 49.22 12.71 5.73
N TRP A 466 50.46 12.41 6.13
CA TRP A 466 51.14 11.16 5.76
C TRP A 466 50.58 9.95 6.53
N LEU A 467 50.31 10.10 7.83
CA LEU A 467 49.64 9.08 8.66
C LEU A 467 48.20 8.84 8.21
N GLN A 468 47.44 9.90 7.92
CA GLN A 468 46.09 9.80 7.35
C GLN A 468 46.11 9.03 6.04
N ARG A 469 47.02 9.33 5.08
CA ARG A 469 47.16 8.56 3.83
C ARG A 469 47.53 7.09 4.04
N THR A 470 48.26 6.78 5.10
CA THR A 470 48.72 5.41 5.40
C THR A 470 47.64 4.56 6.07
N ILE A 471 46.75 5.19 6.87
CA ILE A 471 45.64 4.54 7.59
C ILE A 471 44.37 4.46 6.71
N SER A 472 44.02 5.53 6.00
CA SER A 472 42.81 5.66 5.17
C SER A 472 42.82 4.86 3.85
N GLY A 473 43.97 4.33 3.43
CA GLY A 473 44.09 3.52 2.22
C GLY A 473 43.61 2.08 2.38
N ALA A 474 43.20 1.64 3.58
CA ALA A 474 42.88 0.23 3.86
C ALA A 474 41.85 -0.34 2.88
N GLY A 475 40.65 0.25 2.74
CA GLY A 475 39.62 -0.26 1.82
C GLY A 475 40.05 -0.30 0.34
N VAL A 476 40.72 0.74 -0.14
CA VAL A 476 41.22 0.81 -1.53
C VAL A 476 42.35 -0.20 -1.75
N ARG A 477 43.27 -0.35 -0.79
CA ARG A 477 44.33 -1.37 -0.83
C ARG A 477 43.74 -2.78 -0.78
N LEU A 478 42.73 -3.01 0.04
CA LEU A 478 42.03 -4.29 0.16
C LEU A 478 41.31 -4.66 -1.14
N GLY A 479 40.61 -3.70 -1.76
CA GLY A 479 40.01 -3.90 -3.08
C GLY A 479 41.05 -4.21 -4.16
N ALA A 480 42.11 -3.39 -4.25
CA ALA A 480 43.20 -3.62 -5.20
C ALA A 480 43.94 -4.95 -4.96
N LEU A 481 44.08 -5.36 -3.71
CA LEU A 481 44.69 -6.64 -3.34
C LEU A 481 43.81 -7.81 -3.77
N ARG A 482 42.51 -7.74 -3.48
CA ARG A 482 41.53 -8.73 -3.96
C ARG A 482 41.61 -8.86 -5.48
N ASP A 483 41.58 -7.76 -6.21
CA ASP A 483 41.62 -7.79 -7.67
C ASP A 483 42.91 -8.45 -8.18
N ARG A 484 44.08 -8.09 -7.62
CA ARG A 484 45.36 -8.75 -7.95
C ARG A 484 45.38 -10.25 -7.63
N LEU A 485 44.84 -10.67 -6.49
CA LEU A 485 44.76 -12.08 -6.11
C LEU A 485 43.96 -12.87 -7.14
N PHE A 486 42.78 -12.38 -7.52
CA PHE A 486 41.92 -13.09 -8.45
C PHE A 486 42.40 -13.02 -9.90
N ASP A 487 43.09 -11.93 -10.29
CA ASP A 487 43.70 -11.81 -11.62
C ASP A 487 44.91 -12.76 -11.75
N ALA A 488 45.70 -12.92 -10.69
CA ALA A 488 46.77 -13.92 -10.64
C ALA A 488 46.24 -15.37 -10.59
N ALA A 489 45.12 -15.58 -9.90
CA ALA A 489 44.49 -16.90 -9.77
C ALA A 489 43.80 -17.41 -11.05
N GLY A 490 43.43 -16.51 -11.99
CA GLY A 490 42.81 -16.91 -13.25
C GLY A 490 41.50 -17.69 -13.08
N VAL A 491 40.69 -17.33 -12.08
CA VAL A 491 39.46 -18.07 -11.72
C VAL A 491 38.49 -18.12 -12.90
N GLN A 492 38.05 -19.34 -13.26
CA GLN A 492 37.02 -19.59 -14.27
C GLN A 492 35.66 -19.92 -13.64
N ARG A 493 34.59 -19.85 -14.44
CA ARG A 493 33.21 -19.96 -13.94
C ARG A 493 32.88 -21.27 -13.23
N HIS A 494 33.54 -22.37 -13.60
CA HIS A 494 33.33 -23.72 -13.07
C HIS A 494 34.34 -24.14 -11.99
N HIS A 495 35.31 -23.29 -11.65
CA HIS A 495 36.36 -23.64 -10.69
C HIS A 495 35.79 -23.82 -9.27
N VAL A 496 36.24 -24.84 -8.55
CA VAL A 496 36.01 -24.98 -7.11
C VAL A 496 37.06 -24.13 -6.38
N VAL A 497 36.59 -23.11 -5.66
CA VAL A 497 37.46 -22.09 -5.05
C VAL A 497 37.38 -22.15 -3.52
N LEU A 498 38.53 -22.15 -2.84
CA LEU A 498 38.63 -22.05 -1.38
C LEU A 498 39.19 -20.70 -0.95
N ASP A 499 38.45 -19.98 -0.10
CA ASP A 499 38.92 -18.83 0.67
C ASP A 499 39.41 -19.28 2.05
N LEU A 500 40.73 -19.18 2.27
CA LEU A 500 41.40 -19.62 3.51
C LEU A 500 41.18 -18.70 4.72
N ASN A 501 40.64 -17.50 4.52
CA ASN A 501 40.39 -16.56 5.61
C ASN A 501 39.16 -15.69 5.30
N ALA A 502 37.99 -16.30 5.43
CA ALA A 502 36.71 -15.75 5.00
C ALA A 502 36.09 -14.76 6.00
N THR A 503 36.78 -14.39 7.08
CA THR A 503 36.24 -13.57 8.19
C THR A 503 35.53 -12.29 7.73
N SER A 504 36.01 -11.62 6.68
CA SER A 504 35.36 -10.41 6.13
C SER A 504 34.50 -10.66 4.88
N GLY A 505 34.54 -11.86 4.31
CA GLY A 505 33.91 -12.20 3.03
C GLY A 505 34.54 -11.54 1.79
N LEU A 506 35.61 -10.75 1.94
CA LEU A 506 36.20 -9.96 0.86
C LEU A 506 36.63 -10.80 -0.35
N LEU A 507 37.22 -11.98 -0.12
CA LEU A 507 37.60 -12.90 -1.20
C LEU A 507 36.45 -13.86 -1.53
N THR A 508 35.76 -14.39 -0.52
CA THR A 508 34.60 -15.28 -0.68
C THR A 508 33.58 -14.74 -1.70
N TRP A 509 33.14 -13.48 -1.57
CA TRP A 509 32.12 -12.94 -2.46
C TRP A 509 32.62 -12.67 -3.88
N GLU A 510 33.91 -12.37 -4.05
CA GLU A 510 34.50 -12.24 -5.38
C GLU A 510 34.70 -13.62 -6.03
N ALA A 511 35.00 -14.65 -5.26
CA ALA A 511 35.01 -16.04 -5.74
C ALA A 511 33.62 -16.44 -6.25
N VAL A 512 32.55 -16.18 -5.50
CA VAL A 512 31.17 -16.47 -5.93
C VAL A 512 30.84 -15.74 -7.24
N ARG A 513 31.26 -14.48 -7.39
CA ARG A 513 31.04 -13.71 -8.63
C ARG A 513 31.81 -14.26 -9.83
N ARG A 514 33.05 -14.72 -9.64
CA ARG A 514 33.91 -15.23 -10.74
C ARG A 514 33.65 -16.70 -11.07
N ALA A 515 33.23 -17.49 -10.09
CA ALA A 515 32.94 -18.93 -10.20
C ALA A 515 31.49 -19.27 -9.79
N PRO A 516 30.46 -18.77 -10.49
CA PRO A 516 29.06 -19.03 -10.13
C PRO A 516 28.60 -20.46 -10.45
N GLU A 517 29.30 -21.18 -11.32
CA GLU A 517 29.00 -22.58 -11.69
C GLU A 517 29.87 -23.57 -10.91
N GLY A 518 30.89 -23.07 -10.21
CA GLY A 518 31.75 -23.83 -9.32
C GLY A 518 31.36 -23.65 -7.85
N HIS A 519 31.77 -24.58 -6.98
CA HIS A 519 31.49 -24.46 -5.55
C HIS A 519 32.53 -23.59 -4.85
N VAL A 520 32.07 -22.58 -4.11
CA VAL A 520 32.93 -21.74 -3.28
C VAL A 520 32.92 -22.25 -1.84
N TRP A 521 34.10 -22.41 -1.27
CA TRP A 521 34.32 -22.83 0.11
C TRP A 521 34.98 -21.69 0.88
N ALA A 522 34.51 -21.44 2.10
CA ALA A 522 34.92 -20.30 2.91
C ALA A 522 35.30 -20.77 4.31
N LEU A 523 36.56 -20.60 4.70
CA LEU A 523 37.04 -20.92 6.05
C LEU A 523 36.96 -19.68 6.95
N ALA A 524 35.98 -19.64 7.84
CA ALA A 524 35.83 -18.60 8.86
C ALA A 524 36.54 -19.01 10.17
N GLN A 525 37.14 -18.03 10.84
CA GLN A 525 37.88 -18.26 12.10
C GLN A 525 36.97 -18.48 13.31
N ASP A 526 35.75 -17.95 13.27
CA ASP A 526 34.81 -17.95 14.38
C ASP A 526 33.34 -18.07 13.90
N GLU A 527 32.46 -18.50 14.80
CA GLU A 527 31.05 -18.75 14.48
C GLU A 527 30.28 -17.46 14.17
N GLN A 528 30.70 -16.31 14.72
CA GLN A 528 30.03 -15.03 14.46
C GLN A 528 30.25 -14.59 12.99
N SER A 529 31.50 -14.69 12.52
CA SER A 529 31.87 -14.42 11.13
C SER A 529 31.20 -15.41 10.18
N ALA A 530 31.13 -16.69 10.56
CA ALA A 530 30.45 -17.73 9.79
C ALA A 530 28.94 -17.47 9.67
N ALA A 531 28.28 -17.10 10.77
CA ALA A 531 26.86 -16.77 10.79
C ALA A 531 26.55 -15.56 9.88
N ALA A 532 27.41 -14.54 9.88
CA ALA A 532 27.27 -13.38 9.00
C ALA A 532 27.36 -13.76 7.51
N LEU A 533 28.32 -14.62 7.14
CA LEU A 533 28.44 -15.13 5.77
C LEU A 533 27.22 -15.97 5.36
N ARG A 534 26.76 -16.89 6.22
CA ARG A 534 25.57 -17.72 5.96
C ARG A 534 24.32 -16.87 5.80
N GLN A 535 24.14 -15.86 6.65
CA GLN A 535 23.01 -14.93 6.54
C GLN A 535 23.03 -14.17 5.21
N GLN A 536 24.19 -13.71 4.76
CA GLN A 536 24.34 -13.08 3.44
C GLN A 536 24.07 -14.07 2.30
N ALA A 537 24.53 -15.32 2.44
CA ALA A 537 24.36 -16.37 1.45
C ALA A 537 22.90 -16.83 1.26
N THR A 538 22.01 -16.68 2.27
CA THR A 538 20.59 -17.05 2.13
C THR A 538 19.89 -16.41 0.92
N ARG A 539 20.42 -15.29 0.44
CA ARG A 539 19.88 -14.50 -0.69
C ARG A 539 20.38 -14.97 -2.05
N LEU A 540 21.38 -15.85 -2.10
CA LEU A 540 21.86 -16.46 -3.32
C LEU A 540 21.04 -17.72 -3.66
N PRO A 541 20.91 -18.07 -4.97
CA PRO A 541 20.43 -19.38 -5.39
C PRO A 541 21.21 -20.48 -4.67
N GLU A 542 20.54 -21.59 -4.34
CA GLU A 542 21.12 -22.66 -3.52
C GLU A 542 22.46 -23.18 -4.05
N LEU A 543 22.60 -23.26 -5.39
CA LEU A 543 23.83 -23.68 -6.08
C LEU A 543 24.99 -22.70 -5.96
N GLU A 544 24.73 -21.41 -5.75
CA GLU A 544 25.76 -20.36 -5.64
C GLU A 544 26.17 -20.09 -4.18
N ARG A 545 25.51 -20.73 -3.21
CA ARG A 545 25.79 -20.49 -1.79
C ARG A 545 27.16 -21.07 -1.42
N PRO A 546 28.06 -20.27 -0.82
CA PRO A 546 29.34 -20.80 -0.38
C PRO A 546 29.17 -21.76 0.79
N VAL A 547 29.98 -22.81 0.83
CA VAL A 547 30.10 -23.73 1.96
C VAL A 547 30.96 -23.07 3.03
N VAL A 548 30.35 -22.68 4.16
CA VAL A 548 31.04 -21.95 5.24
C VAL A 548 31.49 -22.91 6.34
N LEU A 549 32.80 -23.12 6.41
CA LEU A 549 33.51 -23.90 7.42
C LEU A 549 33.94 -23.01 8.59
N VAL A 550 34.03 -23.58 9.79
CA VAL A 550 34.48 -22.87 10.99
C VAL A 550 35.64 -23.62 11.64
N GLY A 551 36.79 -22.96 11.77
CA GLY A 551 37.96 -23.52 12.41
C GLY A 551 39.27 -22.97 11.86
N GLU A 552 40.38 -23.61 12.22
CA GLU A 552 41.73 -23.20 11.86
C GLU A 552 42.27 -24.00 10.66
N LEU A 553 43.27 -23.43 9.98
CA LEU A 553 43.88 -24.04 8.78
C LEU A 553 44.36 -25.50 8.98
N PRO A 554 44.97 -25.90 10.13
CA PRO A 554 45.42 -27.28 10.34
C PRO A 554 44.28 -28.30 10.31
N ASP A 555 43.07 -27.89 10.69
CA ASP A 555 41.88 -28.76 10.77
C ASP A 555 41.12 -28.82 9.45
N LEU A 556 41.50 -28.00 8.46
CA LEU A 556 40.82 -27.88 7.17
C LEU A 556 40.53 -29.23 6.48
N PRO A 557 41.45 -30.22 6.41
CA PRO A 557 41.14 -31.50 5.76
C PRO A 557 40.09 -32.34 6.51
N ALA A 558 39.93 -32.15 7.82
CA ALA A 558 38.88 -32.79 8.60
C ALA A 558 37.55 -32.05 8.41
N LEU A 559 37.58 -30.72 8.43
CA LEU A 559 36.40 -29.87 8.21
C LEU A 559 35.79 -30.08 6.82
N VAL A 560 36.61 -30.13 5.77
CA VAL A 560 36.16 -30.40 4.40
C VAL A 560 35.48 -31.77 4.33
N ARG A 561 36.11 -32.81 4.89
CA ARG A 561 35.53 -34.17 4.90
C ARG A 561 34.20 -34.23 5.65
N ALA A 562 34.11 -33.58 6.81
CA ALA A 562 32.86 -33.53 7.58
C ALA A 562 31.74 -32.81 6.81
N ALA A 563 32.06 -31.71 6.12
CA ALA A 563 31.10 -30.98 5.30
C ALA A 563 30.67 -31.74 4.02
N GLN A 564 31.55 -32.57 3.45
CA GLN A 564 31.22 -33.41 2.28
C GLN A 564 30.20 -34.53 2.60
N THR A 565 30.16 -35.03 3.85
CA THR A 565 29.31 -36.19 4.21
C THR A 565 27.81 -35.95 4.18
N VAL A 566 27.35 -34.70 3.97
CA VAL A 566 25.92 -34.37 3.95
C VAL A 566 25.26 -34.75 2.61
N ASP A 567 25.98 -34.81 1.48
CA ASP A 567 25.37 -34.95 0.14
C ASP A 567 25.85 -36.11 -0.76
N SER A 568 26.84 -36.94 -0.38
CA SER A 568 27.13 -38.20 -1.12
C SER A 568 28.09 -39.18 -0.39
N PRO A 569 27.79 -40.50 -0.31
CA PRO A 569 28.59 -41.45 0.49
C PRO A 569 29.82 -42.05 -0.21
N ALA A 570 30.27 -41.55 -1.37
CA ALA A 570 31.34 -42.19 -2.16
C ALA A 570 32.23 -41.22 -2.97
N ALA A 571 32.46 -40.00 -2.49
CA ALA A 571 33.21 -39.00 -3.26
C ALA A 571 34.73 -39.08 -3.03
N GLU A 572 35.49 -38.98 -4.12
CA GLU A 572 36.91 -38.68 -4.11
C GLU A 572 37.23 -37.49 -3.19
N VAL A 573 38.44 -37.44 -2.64
CA VAL A 573 38.92 -36.32 -1.82
C VAL A 573 38.70 -35.03 -2.61
N LEU A 574 37.88 -34.10 -2.10
CA LEU A 574 37.62 -32.82 -2.77
C LEU A 574 38.95 -32.13 -3.03
N ARG A 575 39.15 -31.73 -4.29
CA ARG A 575 40.30 -30.92 -4.69
C ARG A 575 39.81 -29.57 -5.19
N PHE A 576 40.56 -28.54 -4.84
CA PHE A 576 40.29 -27.16 -5.23
C PHE A 576 41.10 -26.81 -6.46
N ASP A 577 40.44 -26.22 -7.46
CA ASP A 577 41.12 -25.66 -8.63
C ASP A 577 41.87 -24.38 -8.24
N VAL A 578 41.32 -23.62 -7.29
CA VAL A 578 41.95 -22.41 -6.79
C VAL A 578 41.81 -22.32 -5.27
N ILE A 579 42.93 -22.07 -4.60
CA ILE A 579 42.95 -21.69 -3.19
C ILE A 579 43.47 -20.25 -3.10
N VAL A 580 42.64 -19.35 -2.58
CA VAL A 580 42.98 -17.95 -2.32
C VAL A 580 43.05 -17.70 -0.82
N GLY A 581 43.95 -16.83 -0.40
CA GLY A 581 44.06 -16.50 1.01
C GLY A 581 44.75 -15.17 1.25
N ARG A 582 44.23 -14.43 2.22
CA ARG A 582 44.81 -13.15 2.67
C ARG A 582 45.14 -13.22 4.15
N ASN A 583 46.39 -12.94 4.50
CA ASN A 583 46.92 -13.15 5.86
C ASN A 583 46.69 -14.58 6.39
N ALA A 584 46.45 -15.56 5.50
CA ALA A 584 46.00 -16.90 5.87
C ALA A 584 47.07 -17.71 6.62
N LEU A 585 48.35 -17.47 6.30
CA LEU A 585 49.48 -18.16 6.94
C LEU A 585 50.12 -17.34 8.08
N GLY A 586 49.61 -16.13 8.35
CA GLY A 586 50.29 -15.15 9.21
C GLY A 586 50.43 -15.58 10.67
N ARG A 587 49.41 -16.26 11.22
CA ARG A 587 49.33 -16.68 12.63
C ARG A 587 49.88 -18.09 12.89
N LEU A 588 50.29 -18.82 11.86
CA LEU A 588 50.68 -20.22 11.98
C LEU A 588 52.17 -20.36 12.35
N PRO A 589 52.51 -21.20 13.35
CA PRO A 589 53.88 -21.40 13.78
C PRO A 589 54.72 -22.15 12.73
N ASP A 590 54.12 -23.09 11.99
CA ASP A 590 54.77 -23.85 10.90
C ASP A 590 54.06 -23.60 9.56
N LYS A 591 54.61 -22.64 8.80
CA LYS A 591 54.10 -22.28 7.47
C LYS A 591 54.41 -23.35 6.42
N ALA A 592 55.47 -24.14 6.59
CA ALA A 592 55.84 -25.18 5.64
C ALA A 592 54.89 -26.38 5.73
N ALA A 593 54.49 -26.76 6.95
CA ALA A 593 53.44 -27.75 7.15
C ALA A 593 52.10 -27.30 6.56
N ALA A 594 51.73 -26.03 6.77
CA ALA A 594 50.53 -25.45 6.19
C ALA A 594 50.52 -25.49 4.65
N LEU A 595 51.63 -25.13 3.99
CA LEU A 595 51.73 -25.19 2.54
C LEU A 595 51.66 -26.62 1.99
N ARG A 596 52.25 -27.61 2.67
CA ARG A 596 52.13 -29.03 2.28
C ARG A 596 50.70 -29.53 2.40
N LEU A 597 49.99 -29.12 3.45
CA LEU A 597 48.57 -29.44 3.64
C LEU A 597 47.73 -28.86 2.49
N LEU A 598 47.93 -27.58 2.18
CA LEU A 598 47.21 -26.91 1.08
C LEU A 598 47.53 -27.54 -0.29
N ALA A 599 48.78 -27.91 -0.54
CA ALA A 599 49.17 -28.61 -1.76
C ALA A 599 48.46 -29.97 -1.90
N GLY A 600 48.17 -30.66 -0.79
CA GLY A 600 47.40 -31.90 -0.79
C GLY A 600 45.91 -31.73 -1.13
N LEU A 601 45.38 -30.51 -1.03
CA LEU A 601 44.00 -30.16 -1.35
C LEU A 601 43.85 -29.53 -2.74
N LEU A 602 44.94 -29.27 -3.47
CA LEU A 602 44.88 -28.71 -4.82
C LEU A 602 44.63 -29.78 -5.89
N ALA A 603 43.89 -29.41 -6.93
CA ALA A 603 43.81 -30.16 -8.17
C ALA A 603 45.20 -30.22 -8.85
N PRO A 604 45.47 -31.20 -9.75
CA PRO A 604 46.77 -31.32 -10.41
C PRO A 604 47.25 -30.05 -11.15
N GLU A 605 46.32 -29.26 -11.69
CA GLU A 605 46.58 -27.96 -12.33
C GLU A 605 46.12 -26.77 -11.46
N GLY A 606 45.84 -27.03 -10.19
CA GLY A 606 45.28 -26.05 -9.27
C GLY A 606 46.30 -24.99 -8.85
N CYS A 607 45.81 -23.80 -8.54
CA CYS A 607 46.64 -22.65 -8.16
C CYS A 607 46.43 -22.26 -6.70
N LEU A 608 47.53 -21.94 -5.99
CA LEU A 608 47.52 -21.33 -4.67
C LEU A 608 47.99 -19.89 -4.78
N VAL A 609 47.12 -18.93 -4.46
CA VAL A 609 47.44 -17.49 -4.50
C VAL A 609 47.23 -16.87 -3.13
N LEU A 610 48.31 -16.38 -2.53
CA LEU A 610 48.33 -15.84 -1.18
C LEU A 610 48.84 -14.40 -1.16
N ALA A 611 48.28 -13.59 -0.27
CA ALA A 611 48.71 -12.23 0.02
C ALA A 611 48.93 -11.98 1.52
#